data_AF-Q110E9-F1
#
_entry.id   AF-Q110E9-F1
#
_cell.length_a   1.000
_cell.length_b   1.000
_cell.length_c   1.000
_cell.angle_alpha   90.00
_cell.angle_beta   90.00
_cell.angle_gamma   90.00
#
_symmetry.space_group_name_H-M   'P 1'
#
loop_
_entity.id
_entity.type
_entity.pdbx_description
1 polymer ?
#
loop_
_entity_poly.entity_id
_entity_poly.type
_entity_poly.pdbx_seq_one_letter_code
_entity_poly.pdbx_strand_id
1 'polypeptide(L)'
;MPDSKFTLDELQQKFNIILTGNKGKFNNLPEVAPSQFILEALDEYLPLAVAIGSEKARSELIVAPILVAIKKHLNKQISLFSGIEFNVDIELGLNSFGDFIISNSTQQFFIESPVIVLVEAKNNNLKSGLAQCMAEMVAAQIFNQRQDNEE
;
A
#
# COMPACT_ATOMS: atom_id res chain seq x y z
N MET A 1 -5.85 -11.88 11.37
CA MET A 1 -6.02 -10.84 12.41
C MET A 1 -7.13 -9.90 11.96
N PRO A 2 -7.87 -9.22 12.84
CA PRO A 2 -8.94 -8.35 12.38
C PRO A 2 -8.32 -7.06 11.81
N ASP A 3 -8.44 -6.87 10.50
CA ASP A 3 -8.22 -5.60 9.83
C ASP A 3 -9.03 -4.51 10.54
N SER A 4 -8.48 -3.30 10.67
CA SER A 4 -9.12 -2.17 11.36
C SER A 4 -10.49 -1.92 10.72
N LYS A 5 -11.58 -2.20 11.45
CA LYS A 5 -12.95 -2.12 10.93
C LYS A 5 -13.47 -0.69 10.98
N PHE A 6 -12.86 0.20 10.22
CA PHE A 6 -13.42 1.52 10.01
C PHE A 6 -14.49 1.49 8.92
N THR A 7 -15.53 2.28 9.12
CA THR A 7 -16.42 2.75 8.06
C THR A 7 -15.94 4.09 7.50
N LEU A 8 -16.38 4.45 6.29
CA LEU A 8 -16.05 5.76 5.71
C LEU A 8 -16.55 6.91 6.60
N ASP A 9 -17.77 6.80 7.14
CA ASP A 9 -18.36 7.82 8.01
C ASP A 9 -17.55 8.03 9.29
N GLU A 10 -17.10 6.95 9.92
CA GLU A 10 -16.22 7.01 11.11
C GLU A 10 -14.89 7.70 10.77
N LEU A 11 -14.30 7.42 9.61
CA LEU A 11 -13.04 8.04 9.19
C LEU A 11 -13.20 9.54 8.94
N GLN A 12 -14.30 9.95 8.30
CA GLN A 12 -14.60 11.36 8.09
C GLN A 12 -14.77 12.11 9.41
N GLN A 13 -15.51 11.55 10.36
CA GLN A 13 -15.77 12.20 11.65
C GLN A 13 -14.54 12.18 12.57
N LYS A 14 -13.86 11.04 12.68
CA LYS A 14 -12.74 10.83 13.63
C LYS A 14 -11.47 11.53 13.19
N PHE A 15 -11.16 11.54 11.89
CA PHE A 15 -9.91 12.08 11.35
C PHE A 15 -10.13 13.34 10.49
N ASN A 16 -11.34 13.91 10.51
CA ASN A 16 -11.70 15.14 9.78
C ASN A 16 -11.37 15.06 8.28
N ILE A 17 -11.65 13.90 7.67
CA ILE A 17 -11.37 13.64 6.25
C ILE A 17 -12.51 14.14 5.37
N ILE A 18 -12.15 14.90 4.33
CA ILE A 18 -13.09 15.40 3.34
C ILE A 18 -13.00 14.52 2.09
N LEU A 19 -14.09 13.80 1.78
CA LEU A 19 -14.20 13.06 0.52
C LEU A 19 -14.54 14.02 -0.62
N THR A 20 -13.81 13.92 -1.73
CA THR A 20 -14.08 14.72 -2.94
C THR A 20 -14.29 13.81 -4.13
N GLY A 21 -15.30 14.11 -4.95
CA GLY A 21 -15.61 13.35 -6.18
C GLY A 21 -14.78 13.75 -7.41
N ASN A 22 -13.88 14.73 -7.26
CA ASN A 22 -13.09 15.27 -8.36
C ASN A 22 -11.81 14.45 -8.60
N LYS A 23 -11.31 14.53 -9.84
CA LYS A 23 -10.02 13.96 -10.26
C LYS A 23 -8.88 14.38 -9.31
N GLY A 24 -8.20 13.41 -8.69
CA GLY A 24 -7.14 13.61 -7.70
C GLY A 24 -5.82 14.20 -8.25
N LYS A 25 -4.82 14.35 -7.39
CA LYS A 25 -3.53 15.01 -7.72
C LYS A 25 -2.62 14.24 -8.69
N PHE A 26 -2.94 12.98 -9.00
CA PHE A 26 -2.09 12.11 -9.83
C PHE A 26 -2.44 12.08 -11.33
N ASN A 27 -3.32 12.97 -11.80
CA ASN A 27 -3.83 12.91 -13.19
C ASN A 27 -2.85 13.36 -14.29
N ASN A 28 -1.70 13.94 -13.93
CA ASN A 28 -0.73 14.49 -14.89
C ASN A 28 0.70 13.99 -14.64
N LEU A 29 0.86 12.75 -14.15
CA LEU A 29 2.18 12.15 -14.02
C LEU A 29 2.68 11.62 -15.38
N PRO A 30 3.99 11.69 -15.65
CA PRO A 30 4.56 11.08 -16.84
C PRO A 30 4.36 9.57 -16.82
N GLU A 31 4.04 9.00 -17.98
CA GLU A 31 3.97 7.55 -18.13
C GLU A 31 5.37 6.94 -18.02
N VAL A 32 5.47 5.82 -17.31
CA VAL A 32 6.70 5.04 -17.20
C VAL A 32 6.48 3.69 -17.88
N ALA A 33 7.26 3.42 -18.92
CA ALA A 33 7.17 2.15 -19.62
C ALA A 33 7.62 0.99 -18.71
N PRO A 34 6.93 -0.16 -18.75
CA PRO A 34 7.35 -1.34 -18.00
C PRO A 34 8.72 -1.82 -18.50
N SER A 35 9.58 -2.24 -17.56
CA SER A 35 10.85 -2.88 -17.91
C SER A 35 10.65 -4.26 -18.54
N GLN A 36 11.62 -4.73 -19.31
CA GLN A 36 11.57 -6.09 -19.90
C GLN A 36 11.35 -7.17 -18.83
N PHE A 37 11.98 -7.03 -17.66
CA PHE A 37 11.80 -7.96 -16.54
C PHE A 37 10.34 -8.11 -16.10
N ILE A 38 9.59 -7.00 -15.99
CA ILE A 38 8.20 -7.09 -15.53
C ILE A 38 7.28 -7.61 -16.64
N LEU A 39 7.61 -7.34 -17.91
CA LEU A 39 6.87 -7.89 -19.04
C LEU A 39 7.00 -9.42 -19.09
N GLU A 40 8.23 -9.93 -18.99
CA GLU A 40 8.50 -11.38 -18.95
C GLU A 40 7.87 -12.05 -17.73
N ALA A 41 7.98 -11.43 -16.55
CA ALA A 41 7.39 -11.96 -15.33
C ALA A 41 5.86 -12.04 -15.44
N LEU A 42 5.20 -10.99 -15.94
CA LEU A 42 3.74 -10.98 -16.05
C LEU A 42 3.22 -11.93 -17.14
N ASP A 43 3.96 -12.16 -18.23
CA ASP A 43 3.58 -13.14 -19.26
C ASP A 43 3.46 -14.56 -18.67
N GLU A 44 4.41 -14.94 -17.81
CA GLU A 44 4.42 -16.24 -17.13
C GLU A 44 3.43 -16.30 -15.95
N TYR A 45 3.42 -15.26 -15.11
CA TYR A 45 2.74 -15.30 -13.82
C TYR A 45 1.26 -14.96 -13.89
N LEU A 46 0.83 -14.13 -14.84
CA LEU A 46 -0.57 -13.70 -14.93
C LEU A 46 -1.52 -14.87 -15.22
N PRO A 47 -1.27 -15.77 -16.20
CA PRO A 47 -2.12 -16.94 -16.43
C PRO A 47 -2.22 -17.84 -15.19
N LEU A 48 -1.11 -18.04 -14.48
CA LEU A 48 -1.06 -18.85 -13.27
C LEU A 48 -1.85 -18.20 -12.12
N ALA A 49 -1.69 -16.89 -11.91
CA ALA A 49 -2.43 -16.14 -10.88
C ALA A 49 -3.94 -16.23 -11.10
N VAL A 50 -4.38 -16.12 -12.36
CA VAL A 50 -5.78 -16.26 -12.76
C VAL A 50 -6.27 -17.69 -12.53
N ALA A 51 -5.49 -18.70 -12.91
CA ALA A 51 -5.85 -20.10 -12.74
C ALA A 51 -5.98 -20.51 -11.25
N ILE A 52 -5.11 -20.01 -10.38
CA ILE A 52 -5.19 -20.26 -8.93
C ILE A 52 -6.35 -19.48 -8.29
N GLY A 53 -6.57 -18.23 -8.71
CA GLY A 53 -7.74 -17.42 -8.33
C GLY A 53 -7.76 -16.88 -6.89
N SER A 54 -6.76 -17.19 -6.06
CA SER A 54 -6.70 -16.72 -4.67
C SER A 54 -6.17 -15.29 -4.55
N GLU A 55 -6.51 -14.60 -3.46
CA GLU A 55 -5.93 -13.29 -3.11
C GLU A 55 -4.40 -13.38 -3.01
N LYS A 56 -3.90 -14.40 -2.32
CA LYS A 56 -2.48 -14.67 -2.20
C LYS A 56 -1.78 -14.83 -3.55
N ALA A 57 -2.39 -15.56 -4.49
CA ALA A 57 -1.81 -15.74 -5.82
C ALA A 57 -1.70 -14.40 -6.56
N ARG A 58 -2.72 -13.54 -6.52
CA ARG A 58 -2.63 -12.20 -7.12
C ARG A 58 -1.56 -11.34 -6.45
N SER A 59 -1.49 -11.38 -5.13
CA SER A 59 -0.51 -10.64 -4.33
C SER A 59 0.93 -11.03 -4.70
N GLU A 60 1.23 -12.33 -4.73
CA GLU A 60 2.58 -12.85 -4.94
C GLU A 60 3.01 -12.89 -6.42
N LEU A 61 2.06 -13.12 -7.34
CA LEU A 61 2.37 -13.33 -8.76
C LEU A 61 2.12 -12.08 -9.64
N ILE A 62 1.43 -11.06 -9.13
CA ILE A 62 1.16 -9.82 -9.87
C ILE A 62 1.69 -8.61 -9.11
N VAL A 63 1.22 -8.39 -7.88
CA VAL A 63 1.55 -7.15 -7.13
C VAL A 63 3.02 -7.11 -6.72
N ALA A 64 3.51 -8.16 -6.06
CA ALA A 64 4.89 -8.22 -5.59
C ALA A 64 5.95 -8.07 -6.72
N PRO A 65 5.83 -8.72 -7.89
CA PRO A 65 6.73 -8.49 -9.03
C PRO A 65 6.76 -7.03 -9.50
N ILE A 66 5.60 -6.36 -9.54
CA ILE A 66 5.51 -4.93 -9.89
C ILE A 66 6.28 -4.09 -8.87
N LEU A 67 6.07 -4.34 -7.57
CA LEU A 67 6.78 -3.62 -6.51
C LEU A 67 8.29 -3.83 -6.57
N VAL A 68 8.75 -5.05 -6.83
CA VAL A 68 10.18 -5.34 -7.03
C VAL A 68 10.73 -4.60 -8.25
N ALA A 69 9.97 -4.52 -9.34
CA ALA A 69 10.34 -3.74 -10.52
C ALA A 69 10.43 -2.24 -10.21
N ILE A 70 9.53 -1.69 -9.39
CA ILE A 70 9.59 -0.30 -8.91
C ILE A 70 10.84 -0.06 -8.06
N LYS A 71 11.15 -0.96 -7.10
CA LYS A 71 12.39 -0.85 -6.30
C LYS A 71 13.63 -0.87 -7.19
N LYS A 72 13.66 -1.72 -8.22
CA LYS A 72 14.75 -1.74 -9.20
C LYS A 72 14.83 -0.44 -10.00
N HIS A 73 13.69 0.09 -10.46
CA HIS A 73 13.61 1.35 -11.20
C HIS A 73 14.12 2.54 -10.39
N LEU A 74 13.85 2.56 -9.09
CA LEU A 74 14.33 3.57 -8.15
C LEU A 74 15.73 3.28 -7.59
N ASN A 75 16.58 2.54 -8.33
CA ASN A 75 17.96 2.20 -7.94
C ASN A 75 18.09 1.58 -6.54
N LYS A 76 17.07 0.82 -6.10
CA LYS A 76 16.99 0.18 -4.77
C LYS A 76 16.98 1.16 -3.59
N GLN A 77 16.60 2.41 -3.82
CA GLN A 77 16.51 3.47 -2.81
C GLN A 77 15.29 3.38 -1.89
N ILE A 78 14.35 2.48 -2.19
CA ILE A 78 13.17 2.19 -1.36
C ILE A 78 13.27 0.77 -0.78
N SER A 79 12.59 0.50 0.33
CA SER A 79 12.43 -0.85 0.90
C SER A 79 10.98 -1.29 0.82
N LEU A 80 10.76 -2.60 0.75
CA LEU A 80 9.46 -3.20 0.49
C LEU A 80 9.13 -4.17 1.61
N PHE A 81 7.98 -4.00 2.24
CA PHE A 81 7.49 -4.91 3.25
C PHE A 81 6.16 -5.49 2.78
N SER A 82 5.95 -6.77 3.00
CA SER A 82 4.74 -7.48 2.56
C SER A 82 4.20 -8.32 3.69
N GLY A 83 2.90 -8.18 3.96
CA GLY A 83 2.23 -8.91 5.03
C GLY A 83 2.89 -8.71 6.39
N ILE A 84 3.08 -7.45 6.78
CA ILE A 84 3.64 -7.11 8.09
C ILE A 84 2.68 -6.21 8.88
N GLU A 85 2.83 -6.24 10.21
CA GLU A 85 2.10 -5.34 11.08
C GLU A 85 2.60 -3.90 10.93
N PHE A 86 1.65 -2.97 10.85
CA PHE A 86 1.87 -1.53 10.87
C PHE A 86 0.98 -0.91 11.94
N ASN A 87 1.50 -0.93 13.16
CA ASN A 87 0.82 -0.49 14.38
C ASN A 87 1.29 0.92 14.76
N VAL A 88 0.64 1.94 14.20
CA VAL A 88 1.04 3.34 14.41
C VAL A 88 0.39 3.94 15.67
N ASP A 89 -0.90 3.68 15.87
CA ASP A 89 -1.64 4.20 17.01
C ASP A 89 -2.83 3.31 17.36
N ILE A 90 -2.62 2.41 18.34
CA ILE A 90 -3.62 1.42 18.76
C ILE A 90 -4.83 2.09 19.41
N GLU A 91 -4.64 3.19 20.14
CA GLU A 91 -5.74 3.90 20.81
C GLU A 91 -6.68 4.54 19.78
N LEU A 92 -6.12 5.02 18.67
CA LEU A 92 -6.90 5.51 17.54
C LEU A 92 -7.43 4.39 16.64
N GLY A 93 -7.07 3.13 16.88
CA GLY A 93 -7.44 1.98 16.04
C GLY A 93 -6.64 1.91 14.73
N LEU A 94 -5.53 2.66 14.63
CA LEU A 94 -4.61 2.70 13.49
C LEU A 94 -3.54 1.62 13.63
N ASN A 95 -4.01 0.39 13.82
CA ASN A 95 -3.21 -0.82 13.86
C ASN A 95 -3.71 -1.74 12.75
N SER A 96 -2.83 -2.07 11.80
CA SER A 96 -3.20 -2.79 10.59
C SER A 96 -2.18 -3.87 10.27
N PHE A 97 -2.61 -4.87 9.52
CA PHE A 97 -1.72 -5.80 8.85
C PHE A 97 -1.69 -5.38 7.39
N GLY A 98 -0.73 -4.53 7.04
CA GLY A 98 -0.65 -3.92 5.71
C GLY A 98 -0.29 -4.96 4.66
N ASP A 99 -1.00 -4.95 3.54
CA ASP A 99 -0.70 -5.86 2.42
C ASP A 99 0.72 -5.58 1.91
N PHE A 100 1.01 -4.30 1.61
CA PHE A 100 2.36 -3.85 1.32
C PHE A 100 2.65 -2.45 1.86
N ILE A 101 3.91 -2.25 2.28
CA ILE A 101 4.43 -0.96 2.74
C ILE A 101 5.72 -0.69 1.95
N ILE A 102 5.86 0.54 1.48
CA ILE A 102 7.06 1.03 0.83
C ILE A 102 7.62 2.15 1.68
N SER A 103 8.87 2.00 2.11
CA SER A 103 9.60 3.05 2.84
C SER A 103 10.63 3.68 1.90
N ASN A 104 10.82 4.99 2.02
CA ASN A 104 11.88 5.69 1.30
C ASN A 104 13.23 5.53 2.02
N SER A 105 13.68 4.28 2.11
CA SER A 105 14.95 3.90 2.71
C SER A 105 15.57 2.71 2.00
N THR A 106 16.89 2.62 2.06
CA THR A 106 17.62 1.43 1.61
C THR A 106 17.56 0.28 2.63
N GLN A 107 17.15 0.56 3.88
CA GLN A 107 17.05 -0.39 4.97
C GLN A 107 15.81 -1.29 4.83
N GLN A 108 16.01 -2.61 4.88
CA GLN A 108 14.96 -3.62 4.69
C GLN A 108 14.52 -4.30 6.01
N PHE A 109 15.25 -4.09 7.11
CA PHE A 109 14.92 -4.67 8.41
C PHE A 109 13.87 -3.87 9.20
N PHE A 110 13.81 -2.55 8.97
CA PHE A 110 12.92 -1.66 9.71
C PHE A 110 12.17 -0.73 8.76
N ILE A 111 10.93 -0.45 9.09
CA ILE A 111 10.13 0.58 8.42
C ILE A 111 10.67 1.95 8.85
N GLU A 112 11.00 2.80 7.88
CA GLU A 112 11.53 4.15 8.11
C GLU A 112 10.68 5.18 7.34
N SER A 113 10.53 6.38 7.91
CA SER A 113 9.82 7.48 7.25
C SER A 113 10.62 8.01 6.04
N PRO A 114 9.95 8.53 5.00
CA PRO A 114 8.52 8.46 4.76
C PRO A 114 8.08 7.10 4.19
N VAL A 115 6.88 6.67 4.58
CA VAL A 115 6.22 5.46 4.09
C VAL A 115 4.99 5.78 3.25
N ILE A 116 4.72 4.89 2.30
CA ILE A 116 3.44 4.76 1.62
C ILE A 116 2.93 3.33 1.79
N VAL A 117 1.62 3.19 1.89
CA VAL A 117 0.92 1.92 2.06
C VAL A 117 0.16 1.57 0.78
N LEU A 118 0.08 0.28 0.46
CA LEU A 118 -0.69 -0.24 -0.65
C LEU A 118 -1.65 -1.30 -0.11
N VAL A 119 -2.94 -1.07 -0.34
CA VAL A 119 -4.03 -1.94 0.12
C VAL A 119 -4.69 -2.63 -1.06
N GLU A 120 -4.87 -3.94 -0.96
CA GLU A 120 -5.60 -4.73 -1.95
C GLU A 120 -7.12 -4.58 -1.76
N ALA A 121 -7.83 -4.28 -2.85
CA ALA A 121 -9.29 -4.34 -2.83
C ALA A 121 -9.75 -5.81 -2.81
N LYS A 122 -10.00 -6.34 -1.62
CA LYS A 122 -10.46 -7.72 -1.42
C LYS A 122 -11.87 -7.94 -1.99
N ASN A 123 -12.09 -9.10 -2.63
CA ASN A 123 -13.38 -9.54 -3.18
C ASN A 123 -14.14 -8.51 -4.06
N ASN A 124 -13.42 -7.64 -4.77
CA ASN A 124 -14.01 -6.55 -5.57
C ASN A 124 -14.91 -5.58 -4.75
N ASN A 125 -14.77 -5.58 -3.42
CA ASN A 125 -15.50 -4.68 -2.54
C ASN A 125 -14.71 -3.38 -2.36
N LEU A 126 -14.88 -2.49 -3.34
CA LEU A 126 -14.20 -1.21 -3.37
C LEU A 126 -14.53 -0.35 -2.13
N LYS A 127 -15.74 -0.43 -1.58
CA LYS A 127 -16.14 0.39 -0.43
C LYS A 127 -15.39 -0.01 0.84
N SER A 128 -15.30 -1.30 1.13
CA SER A 128 -14.53 -1.75 2.31
C SER A 128 -13.03 -1.55 2.10
N GLY A 129 -12.52 -1.82 0.90
CA GLY A 129 -11.12 -1.56 0.57
C GLY A 129 -10.75 -0.08 0.69
N LEU A 130 -11.67 0.83 0.34
CA LEU A 130 -11.45 2.27 0.47
C LEU A 130 -11.36 2.71 1.93
N ALA A 131 -12.22 2.18 2.82
CA ALA A 131 -12.16 2.51 4.24
C ALA A 131 -10.84 2.03 4.87
N GLN A 132 -10.40 0.80 4.55
CA GLN A 132 -9.10 0.31 4.98
C GLN A 132 -7.95 1.17 4.45
N CYS A 133 -7.94 1.44 3.15
CA CYS A 133 -6.94 2.29 2.51
C CYS A 133 -6.85 3.68 3.16
N MET A 134 -7.99 4.31 3.43
CA MET A 134 -8.02 5.61 4.13
C MET A 134 -7.45 5.52 5.55
N ALA A 135 -7.78 4.48 6.32
CA ALA A 135 -7.24 4.32 7.66
C ALA A 135 -5.72 4.12 7.64
N GLU A 136 -5.21 3.29 6.73
CA GLU A 136 -3.77 3.07 6.58
C GLU A 136 -3.06 4.32 6.05
N MET A 137 -3.69 5.13 5.19
CA MET A 137 -3.15 6.43 4.77
C MET A 137 -3.01 7.41 5.95
N VAL A 138 -3.99 7.45 6.86
CA VAL A 138 -3.90 8.25 8.09
C VAL A 138 -2.78 7.73 8.99
N ALA A 139 -2.67 6.41 9.15
CA ALA A 139 -1.57 5.79 9.91
C ALA A 139 -0.21 6.17 9.32
N ALA A 140 -0.04 6.05 7.99
CA ALA A 140 1.19 6.43 7.30
C ALA A 140 1.51 7.92 7.48
N GLN A 141 0.51 8.80 7.39
CA GLN A 141 0.69 10.23 7.62
C GLN A 141 1.20 10.51 9.04
N ILE A 142 0.58 9.91 10.07
CA ILE A 142 0.99 10.08 11.47
C ILE A 142 2.39 9.51 11.69
N PHE A 143 2.69 8.32 11.15
CA PHE A 143 4.01 7.70 11.25
C PHE A 143 5.09 8.62 10.67
N ASN A 144 4.87 9.13 9.46
CA ASN A 144 5.81 10.02 8.78
C ASN A 144 6.02 11.31 9.58
N GLN A 145 4.93 11.94 10.04
CA GLN A 145 4.99 13.17 10.84
C GLN A 145 5.73 12.98 12.17
N ARG A 146 5.55 11.85 12.86
CA ARG A 146 6.23 11.60 14.14
C ARG A 146 7.73 11.49 13.95
N GLN A 147 8.18 10.77 12.93
CA GLN A 147 9.59 10.57 12.63
C GLN A 147 10.26 11.84 12.06
N ASP A 148 9.55 12.64 11.26
CA ASP A 148 10.06 13.94 10.76
C ASP A 148 10.28 14.97 11.90
N ASN A 149 9.68 14.77 13.08
CA ASN A 149 9.89 15.63 14.26
C ASN A 149 10.98 15.11 15.22
N GLU A 150 11.63 13.98 14.90
CA GLU A 150 12.72 13.39 15.68
C GLU A 150 14.12 13.75 15.13
N GLU A 151 14.20 14.53 14.04
CA GLU A 151 15.42 15.16 13.50
C GLU A 151 15.49 16.68 13.78
#